data_AF-A0A520EFI9-F1
#
_entry.id   AF-A0A520EFI9-F1
#
_cell.length_a   1.000
_cell.length_b   1.000
_cell.length_c   1.000
_cell.angle_alpha   90.00
_cell.angle_beta   90.00
_cell.angle_gamma   90.00
#
_symmetry.space_group_name_H-M   'P 1'
#
loop_
_entity.id
_entity.type
_entity.pdbx_description
1 polymer ?
#
loop_
_entity_poly.entity_id
_entity_poly.type
_entity_poly.pdbx_seq_one_letter_code
_entity_poly.pdbx_strand_id
1 'polypeptide(L)'
;MPSIVIASSKQKADIRVTILKRLDKYIRSEALFSKSKNNAFLFSVGLSVDSLGNVDDVFFSENVSKNKTEIIMVNENLIRDIKKMHIDDFVYKNRILIFPILFKRPEDDKISNLSEFLNSFSSLWPVIKKSLNVG
;
A
#
# COMPACT_ATOMS: atom_id res chain seq x y z
N MET A 1 26.69 37.05 -22.51
CA MET A 1 25.32 37.13 -21.94
C MET A 1 25.15 35.95 -20.99
N PRO A 2 24.83 36.15 -19.71
CA PRO A 2 24.54 35.03 -18.82
C PRO A 2 23.17 34.46 -19.16
N SER A 3 23.11 33.16 -19.45
CA SER A 3 21.86 32.42 -19.68
C SER A 3 21.31 31.92 -18.34
N ILE A 4 20.10 32.34 -17.97
CA ILE A 4 19.39 31.79 -16.82
C ILE A 4 18.79 30.45 -17.24
N VAL A 5 19.32 29.35 -16.69
CA VAL A 5 18.74 28.02 -16.86
C VAL A 5 17.70 27.82 -15.76
N ILE A 6 16.42 27.92 -16.11
CA ILE A 6 15.33 27.52 -15.22
C ILE A 6 15.31 25.99 -15.23
N ALA A 7 16.00 25.36 -14.27
CA ALA A 7 15.84 23.94 -14.01
C ALA A 7 14.39 23.74 -13.55
N SER A 8 13.56 23.06 -14.35
CA SER A 8 12.28 22.60 -13.86
C SER A 8 12.55 21.69 -12.67
N SER A 9 12.05 22.06 -11.48
CA SER A 9 12.09 21.14 -10.35
C SER A 9 11.27 19.93 -10.77
N LYS A 10 11.91 18.81 -11.13
CA LYS A 10 11.22 17.54 -11.34
C LYS A 10 10.33 17.32 -10.13
N GLN A 11 9.02 17.45 -10.32
CA GLN A 11 8.07 17.25 -9.26
C GLN A 11 8.24 15.80 -8.80
N LYS A 12 8.68 15.60 -7.55
CA LYS A 12 8.90 14.25 -7.01
C LYS A 12 7.60 13.47 -7.16
N ALA A 13 7.69 12.25 -7.71
CA ALA A 13 6.51 11.41 -7.87
C ALA A 13 5.89 11.12 -6.49
N ASP A 14 4.58 11.29 -6.37
CA ASP A 14 3.87 10.96 -5.14
C ASP A 14 3.94 9.44 -4.91
N ILE A 15 4.57 9.05 -3.80
CA ILE A 15 4.73 7.65 -3.41
C ILE A 15 3.38 6.93 -3.29
N ARG A 16 2.33 7.64 -2.85
CA ARG A 16 0.97 7.09 -2.71
C ARG A 16 0.43 6.68 -4.07
N VAL A 17 0.57 7.55 -5.08
CA VAL A 17 0.16 7.26 -6.46
C VAL A 17 0.97 6.09 -7.03
N THR A 18 2.26 6.03 -6.73
CA THR A 18 3.13 4.96 -7.21
C THR A 18 2.71 3.60 -6.66
N ILE A 19 2.41 3.53 -5.37
CA ILE A 19 1.92 2.30 -4.72
C ILE A 19 0.57 1.88 -5.28
N LEU A 20 -0.39 2.81 -5.40
CA LEU A 20 -1.71 2.52 -5.95
C LEU A 20 -1.61 1.95 -7.37
N LYS A 21 -0.75 2.51 -8.24
CA LYS A 21 -0.51 2.00 -9.60
C LYS A 21 0.07 0.59 -9.63
N ARG A 22 0.87 0.20 -8.63
CA ARG A 22 1.39 -1.17 -8.54
C ARG A 22 0.28 -2.14 -8.10
N LEU A 23 -0.54 -1.72 -7.15
CA LEU A 23 -1.64 -2.54 -6.64
C LEU A 23 -2.75 -2.72 -7.67
N ASP A 24 -3.03 -1.71 -8.50
CA ASP A 24 -4.10 -1.71 -9.51
C ASP A 24 -4.17 -2.99 -10.36
N LYS A 25 -3.01 -3.50 -10.79
CA LYS A 25 -2.89 -4.73 -11.58
C LYS A 25 -3.34 -6.01 -10.87
N TYR A 26 -3.46 -5.94 -9.54
CA TYR A 26 -3.76 -7.05 -8.67
C TYR A 26 -5.12 -6.89 -7.96
N ILE A 27 -5.84 -5.79 -8.25
CA ILE A 27 -7.20 -5.56 -7.78
C ILE A 27 -8.17 -6.36 -8.65
N ARG A 28 -9.11 -7.05 -7.99
CA ARG A 28 -10.23 -7.73 -8.61
C ARG A 28 -11.46 -6.85 -8.49
N SER A 29 -11.61 -5.89 -9.40
CA SER A 29 -12.68 -4.91 -9.36
C SER A 29 -14.06 -5.59 -9.37
N GLU A 30 -14.23 -6.71 -10.06
CA GLU A 30 -15.49 -7.46 -10.07
C GLU A 30 -15.88 -7.94 -8.66
N ALA A 31 -14.89 -8.37 -7.86
CA ALA A 31 -15.12 -8.78 -6.48
C ALA A 31 -15.59 -7.60 -5.62
N LEU A 32 -15.08 -6.39 -5.84
CA LEU A 32 -15.54 -5.18 -5.16
C LEU A 32 -17.00 -4.85 -5.54
N PHE A 33 -17.34 -4.89 -6.83
CA PHE A 33 -18.70 -4.60 -7.30
C PHE A 33 -19.73 -5.65 -6.91
N SER A 34 -19.30 -6.90 -6.65
CA SER A 34 -20.17 -7.97 -6.17
C SER A 34 -20.62 -7.81 -4.70
N LYS A 35 -19.94 -6.97 -3.91
CA LYS A 35 -20.30 -6.75 -2.50
C LYS A 35 -21.53 -5.83 -2.38
N SER A 36 -22.20 -5.93 -1.24
CA SER A 36 -23.35 -5.09 -0.90
C SER A 36 -23.02 -3.60 -0.94
N LYS A 37 -24.02 -2.76 -1.21
CA LYS A 37 -23.86 -1.30 -1.17
C LYS A 37 -23.29 -0.84 0.16
N ASN A 38 -22.37 0.12 0.09
CA ASN A 38 -21.63 0.70 1.21
C ASN A 38 -20.64 -0.25 1.89
N ASN A 39 -20.31 -1.40 1.28
CA ASN A 39 -19.20 -2.20 1.79
C ASN A 39 -17.86 -1.52 1.46
N ALA A 40 -16.94 -1.53 2.42
CA ALA A 40 -15.61 -0.99 2.23
C ALA A 40 -14.56 -1.98 2.72
N PHE A 41 -13.49 -2.09 1.96
CA PHE A 41 -12.39 -2.98 2.25
C PHE A 41 -11.17 -2.17 2.66
N LEU A 42 -10.65 -2.45 3.85
CA LEU A 42 -9.52 -1.74 4.42
C LEU A 42 -8.36 -2.71 4.68
N PHE A 43 -7.17 -2.36 4.22
CA PHE A 43 -5.95 -3.08 4.55
C PHE A 43 -4.76 -2.14 4.60
N SER A 44 -3.59 -2.64 4.98
CA SER A 44 -2.35 -1.89 4.87
C SER A 44 -1.30 -2.61 4.04
N VAL A 45 -0.46 -1.82 3.40
CA VAL A 45 0.81 -2.25 2.81
C VAL A 45 1.93 -1.57 3.57
N GLY A 46 2.80 -2.36 4.18
CA GLY A 46 4.03 -1.91 4.84
C GLY A 46 5.23 -2.07 3.91
N LEU A 47 6.10 -1.06 3.83
CA LEU A 47 7.34 -1.10 3.05
C LEU A 47 8.53 -0.81 3.97
N SER A 48 9.58 -1.63 3.93
CA SER A 48 10.88 -1.28 4.50
C SER A 48 11.74 -0.65 3.41
N VAL A 49 12.22 0.57 3.64
CA VAL A 49 13.00 1.33 2.66
C VAL A 49 14.44 1.51 3.17
N ASP A 50 15.41 1.11 2.36
CA ASP A 50 16.84 1.21 2.70
C ASP A 50 17.35 2.67 2.66
N SER A 51 18.63 2.85 2.95
CA SER A 51 19.30 4.18 2.91
C SER A 51 19.46 4.74 1.49
N LEU A 52 19.36 3.90 0.46
CA LEU A 52 19.47 4.28 -0.94
C LEU A 52 18.11 4.67 -1.54
N GLY A 53 17.00 4.24 -0.93
CA GLY A 53 15.63 4.43 -1.41
C GLY A 53 15.01 3.18 -2.04
N ASN A 54 15.65 2.00 -1.93
CA ASN A 54 15.10 0.74 -2.42
C ASN A 54 14.14 0.13 -1.39
N VAL A 55 13.17 -0.63 -1.89
CA VAL A 55 12.23 -1.36 -1.03
C VAL A 55 12.77 -2.76 -0.77
N ASP A 56 13.31 -2.97 0.43
CA ASP A 56 13.91 -4.24 0.86
C ASP A 56 12.83 -5.28 1.14
N ASP A 57 11.76 -4.88 1.85
CA ASP A 57 10.69 -5.77 2.29
C ASP A 57 9.31 -5.15 2.15
N VAL A 58 8.32 -6.04 1.95
CA VAL A 58 6.91 -5.69 1.76
C VAL A 58 6.07 -6.55 2.71
N PHE A 59 5.22 -5.88 3.49
CA PHE A 59 4.32 -6.49 4.45
C PHE A 59 2.89 -6.14 4.07
N PHE A 60 1.96 -7.06 4.33
CA PHE A 60 0.52 -6.80 4.19
C PHE A 60 -0.15 -7.02 5.53
N SER A 61 -1.26 -6.34 5.78
CA SER A 61 -2.08 -6.62 6.97
C SER A 61 -2.60 -8.06 6.94
N GLU A 62 -2.81 -8.62 8.14
CA GLU A 62 -3.11 -10.05 8.33
C GLU A 62 -4.34 -10.53 7.53
N ASN A 63 -5.34 -9.66 7.39
CA ASN A 63 -6.55 -9.98 6.63
C ASN A 63 -6.26 -10.23 5.15
N VAL A 64 -5.24 -9.58 4.59
CA VAL A 64 -4.85 -9.81 3.20
C VAL A 64 -3.91 -11.01 3.09
N SER A 65 -2.92 -11.13 3.98
CA SER A 65 -1.95 -12.23 3.96
C SER A 65 -2.59 -13.61 4.13
N LYS A 66 -3.76 -13.69 4.78
CA LYS A 66 -4.53 -14.93 4.93
C LYS A 66 -5.52 -15.19 3.79
N ASN A 67 -5.41 -14.47 2.66
CA ASN A 67 -6.36 -14.51 1.53
C ASN A 67 -7.83 -14.32 1.94
N LYS A 68 -8.09 -13.61 3.06
CA LYS A 68 -9.47 -13.34 3.50
C LYS A 68 -10.15 -12.27 2.67
N THR A 69 -9.42 -11.62 1.76
CA THR A 69 -9.97 -10.64 0.84
C THR A 69 -9.93 -11.16 -0.59
N GLU A 70 -11.09 -11.09 -1.24
CA GLU A 70 -11.22 -11.39 -2.67
C GLU A 70 -10.90 -10.17 -3.54
N ILE A 71 -10.67 -8.99 -2.95
CA ILE A 71 -10.54 -7.72 -3.67
C ILE A 71 -9.11 -7.49 -4.17
N ILE A 72 -8.10 -8.01 -3.48
CA ILE A 72 -6.70 -7.92 -3.91
C ILE A 72 -6.03 -9.28 -3.85
N MET A 73 -5.31 -9.62 -4.92
CA MET A 73 -4.50 -10.83 -4.99
C MET A 73 -3.07 -10.55 -4.51
N VAL A 74 -2.74 -10.96 -3.29
CA VAL A 74 -1.36 -10.88 -2.78
C VAL A 74 -0.60 -12.14 -3.15
N ASN A 75 0.35 -11.99 -4.07
CA ASN A 75 1.23 -13.05 -4.53
C ASN A 75 2.67 -12.54 -4.70
N GLU A 76 3.59 -13.43 -5.05
CA GLU A 76 5.00 -13.10 -5.25
C GLU A 76 5.23 -12.08 -6.37
N ASN A 77 4.37 -12.03 -7.38
CA ASN A 77 4.49 -11.06 -8.46
C ASN A 77 4.18 -9.64 -7.97
N LEU A 78 3.13 -9.47 -7.16
CA LEU A 78 2.82 -8.19 -6.52
C LEU A 78 3.98 -7.73 -5.63
N ILE A 79 4.48 -8.62 -4.78
CA ILE A 79 5.61 -8.32 -3.89
C ILE A 79 6.82 -7.85 -4.71
N ARG A 80 7.15 -8.58 -5.78
CA ARG A 80 8.26 -8.26 -6.67
C ARG A 80 8.08 -6.92 -7.38
N ASP A 81 6.87 -6.61 -7.83
CA ASP A 81 6.57 -5.34 -8.50
C ASP A 81 6.65 -4.15 -7.55
N ILE A 82 6.29 -4.32 -6.29
CA ILE A 82 6.50 -3.31 -5.24
C ILE A 82 7.99 -3.19 -4.89
N LYS A 83 8.72 -4.30 -4.73
CA LYS A 83 10.17 -4.27 -4.44
C LYS A 83 11.01 -3.61 -5.53
N LYS A 84 10.53 -3.59 -6.79
CA LYS A 84 11.17 -2.85 -7.90
C LYS A 84 11.03 -1.33 -7.80
N MET A 85 10.26 -0.81 -6.84
CA MET A 85 10.12 0.63 -6.66
C MET A 85 11.40 1.24 -6.09
N HIS A 86 11.75 2.43 -6.58
CA HIS A 86 12.77 3.27 -5.99
C HIS A 86 12.12 4.57 -5.50
N ILE A 87 12.46 4.99 -4.29
CA ILE A 87 11.89 6.13 -3.61
C ILE A 87 12.96 7.23 -3.52
N ASP A 88 12.83 8.23 -4.40
CA ASP A 88 13.79 9.33 -4.50
C ASP A 88 13.75 10.28 -3.30
N ASP A 89 12.63 10.34 -2.59
CA ASP A 89 12.46 11.30 -1.50
C ASP A 89 13.17 10.86 -0.22
N PHE A 90 14.20 11.62 0.18
CA PHE A 90 14.98 11.40 1.39
C PHE A 90 14.15 11.29 2.66
N VAL A 91 12.97 11.92 2.71
CA VAL A 91 12.06 11.81 3.87
C VAL A 91 11.66 10.36 4.15
N TYR A 92 11.62 9.50 3.13
CA TYR A 92 11.17 8.11 3.25
C TYR A 92 12.30 7.08 3.35
N LYS A 93 13.57 7.48 3.15
CA LYS A 93 14.72 6.57 3.23
C LYS A 93 15.00 6.15 4.67
N ASN A 94 15.46 4.92 4.86
CA ASN A 94 15.69 4.32 6.19
C ASN A 94 14.44 4.37 7.10
N ARG A 95 13.25 4.14 6.51
CA ARG A 95 11.98 4.14 7.25
C ARG A 95 11.14 2.93 6.87
N ILE A 96 10.29 2.55 7.83
CA ILE A 96 9.13 1.71 7.55
C ILE A 96 7.97 2.64 7.20
N LEU A 97 7.41 2.44 6.01
CA LEU A 97 6.24 3.17 5.55
C LEU A 97 5.03 2.25 5.68
N ILE A 98 3.90 2.78 6.16
CA ILE A 98 2.65 2.03 6.25
C ILE A 98 1.58 2.82 5.51
N PHE A 99 0.97 2.17 4.53
CA PHE A 99 -0.09 2.74 3.69
C PHE A 99 -1.39 2.02 3.98
N PRO A 100 -2.29 2.60 4.80
CA PRO A 100 -3.68 2.19 4.85
C PRO A 100 -4.35 2.46 3.51
N ILE A 101 -5.03 1.45 2.96
CA ILE A 101 -5.70 1.51 1.67
C ILE A 101 -7.14 1.11 1.86
N LEU A 102 -8.03 2.02 1.49
CA LEU A 102 -9.46 1.86 1.55
C LEU A 102 -10.01 1.72 0.13
N PHE A 103 -10.64 0.58 -0.16
CA PHE A 103 -11.44 0.37 -1.36
C PHE A 103 -12.92 0.49 -1.02
N LYS A 104 -13.61 1.36 -1.73
CA LYS A 104 -15.07 1.47 -1.73
C LYS A 104 -15.53 1.66 -3.17
N ARG A 105 -16.80 1.38 -3.45
CA ARG A 105 -17.33 1.68 -4.78
C ARG A 105 -17.52 3.19 -4.94
N PRO A 106 -17.28 3.77 -6.13
CA PRO A 106 -17.47 5.20 -6.36
C PRO A 106 -18.86 5.70 -5.97
N GLU A 107 -19.89 4.90 -6.24
CA GLU A 107 -21.31 5.17 -5.99
C GLU A 107 -21.76 4.98 -4.53
N ASP A 108 -20.89 4.48 -3.66
CA ASP A 108 -21.20 4.34 -2.23
C ASP A 108 -21.15 5.72 -1.55
N ASP A 109 -22.28 6.11 -0.97
CA ASP A 109 -22.49 7.38 -0.26
C ASP A 109 -22.06 7.34 1.21
N LYS A 110 -21.85 6.12 1.75
CA LYS A 110 -21.36 5.89 3.11
C LYS A 110 -20.54 4.60 3.18
N ILE A 111 -19.86 4.42 4.29
CA ILE A 111 -19.25 3.14 4.66
C ILE A 111 -20.14 2.52 5.72
N SER A 112 -20.60 1.31 5.45
CA SER A 112 -21.36 0.55 6.43
C SER A 112 -20.41 0.10 7.54
N ASN A 113 -20.71 0.45 8.79
CA ASN A 113 -19.98 -0.04 9.98
C ASN A 113 -20.33 -1.50 10.31
N LEU A 114 -20.73 -2.30 9.32
CA LEU A 114 -20.84 -3.73 9.48
C LEU A 114 -19.47 -4.30 9.90
N SER A 115 -19.51 -5.43 10.60
CA SER A 115 -18.37 -6.05 11.29
C SER A 115 -17.07 -6.13 10.47
N GLU A 116 -17.17 -6.26 9.14
CA GLU A 116 -16.02 -6.33 8.22
C GLU A 116 -15.07 -5.12 8.28
N PHE A 117 -15.57 -3.88 8.33
CA PHE A 117 -14.72 -2.69 8.33
C PHE A 117 -13.96 -2.53 9.65
N LEU A 118 -14.66 -2.63 10.79
CA LEU A 118 -14.04 -2.49 12.11
C LEU A 118 -13.06 -3.63 12.40
N ASN A 119 -13.39 -4.85 11.98
CA ASN A 119 -12.46 -5.98 12.06
C ASN A 119 -11.20 -5.70 11.22
N SER A 120 -11.36 -5.18 10.00
CA SER A 120 -10.24 -4.81 9.14
C SER A 120 -9.38 -3.71 9.75
N PHE A 121 -10.00 -2.69 10.35
CA PHE A 121 -9.32 -1.63 11.08
C PHE A 121 -8.51 -2.18 12.26
N SER A 122 -9.06 -3.10 13.05
CA SER A 122 -8.36 -3.69 14.20
C SER A 122 -7.10 -4.47 13.80
N SER A 123 -7.11 -5.06 12.60
CA SER A 123 -6.00 -5.83 12.03
C SER A 123 -5.09 -5.01 11.10
N LEU A 124 -5.29 -3.69 11.02
CA LEU A 124 -4.65 -2.84 10.01
C LEU A 124 -3.14 -2.80 10.16
N TRP A 125 -2.63 -2.86 11.39
CA TRP A 125 -1.22 -2.69 11.64
C TRP A 125 -0.48 -4.02 11.47
N PRO A 126 0.61 -4.06 10.69
CA PRO A 126 1.43 -5.26 10.61
C PRO A 126 2.01 -5.58 11.99
N VAL A 127 1.93 -6.83 12.41
CA VAL A 127 2.55 -7.28 13.67
C VAL A 127 4.06 -7.38 13.43
N ILE A 128 4.80 -6.37 13.86
CA ILE A 128 6.27 -6.35 13.78
C ILE A 128 6.82 -7.25 14.90
N LYS A 129 6.99 -8.55 14.61
CA LYS A 129 7.72 -9.44 15.51
C LYS A 129 9.21 -9.19 15.35
N LYS A 130 9.82 -8.58 16.37
CA LYS A 130 11.28 -8.44 16.48
C LYS A 130 11.89 -9.84 16.48
N SER A 131 12.65 -10.21 15.44
CA SER A 131 13.56 -11.34 15.57
C SER A 131 14.64 -10.93 16.57
N LEU A 132 14.53 -11.43 17.79
CA LEU A 132 15.64 -11.44 18.72
C LEU A 132 16.66 -12.44 18.18
N ASN A 133 17.52 -12.01 17.26
CA ASN A 133 18.79 -12.67 17.04
C ASN A 133 19.66 -12.29 18.24
N VAL A 134 19.55 -13.10 19.31
CA VAL A 134 20.57 -13.16 20.34
C VAL A 134 21.68 -14.03 19.77
N GLY A 135 22.70 -13.38 19.20
CA GLY A 135 23.99 -13.97 18.87
C GLY A 135 25.02 -13.44 19.83
#